data_AF-Q9BL52-F1
#
_entry.id   AF-Q9BL52-F1
#
_cell.length_a   1.000
_cell.length_b   1.000
_cell.length_c   1.000
_cell.angle_alpha   90.00
_cell.angle_beta   90.00
_cell.angle_gamma   90.00
#
_symmetry.space_group_name_H-M   'P 1'
#
loop_
_entity.id
_entity.type
_entity.pdbx_description
1 polymer ?
#
loop_
_entity_poly.entity_id
_entity_poly.type
_entity_poly.pdbx_seq_one_letter_code
_entity_poly.pdbx_strand_id
1 'polypeptide(L)'
;MIYPKMRNFKRGAKKERKTAGLCTELHLSVATGPNGENTMSATLAPEDYATIVSNLQSAVCLNVAHRVACPAHDSKLWSDVMQKSFSIWKIISRILLIIVSIFFVLLPPYPPKLFRKIVFCSPQKGRYYYLIAAKGTKRKACFQASEADGYEHLSISLPQMIKPKVRAIDVFYHLLRCKVFTLPYDEKHKICAMELYCEQSIRWLHRDKNRQRLRSPNLIIFSQPNSSDLGCCLMMDPNFADIADFLQCDLLIYDYPGYGVSEGTTNEKNVYAAVEAVMKYAMGTLGYSQDKIILIGFSLGTAAMVHVAEMYKVAAVVLIAPFTSFFRIVCRRPSIIRPWFDMFPSLEKSKGIGSPTLICHGEKDYIVGHEHGVLLKDTIPDCELHLLQHASHQGIFCEREMWDRVEAFLGSRVGITRNWIEHLQSETSISVVPDFCSSSQVISMSRETAEHFRAKTRDLEQQQSNCH
;
A
#
# COMPACT_ATOMS: atom_id res chain seq x y z
N MET A 1 -11.55 -7.34 -34.33
CA MET A 1 -12.75 -7.99 -33.77
C MET A 1 -12.97 -9.32 -34.46
N ILE A 2 -12.62 -10.45 -33.82
CA ILE A 2 -13.25 -11.76 -34.07
C ILE A 2 -13.26 -12.45 -32.70
N TYR A 3 -14.38 -12.37 -31.99
CA TYR A 3 -14.64 -13.14 -30.77
C TYR A 3 -15.27 -14.48 -31.18
N PRO A 4 -14.68 -15.65 -30.86
CA PRO A 4 -15.30 -16.93 -31.16
C PRO A 4 -16.49 -17.16 -30.23
N LYS A 5 -17.68 -17.29 -30.83
CA LYS A 5 -18.94 -17.67 -30.16
C LYS A 5 -18.78 -19.04 -29.49
N MET A 6 -18.78 -19.07 -28.16
CA MET A 6 -18.94 -20.30 -27.38
C MET A 6 -20.32 -20.92 -27.66
N ARG A 7 -20.36 -22.00 -28.45
CA ARG A 7 -21.56 -22.81 -28.71
C ARG A 7 -21.63 -23.99 -27.74
N ASN A 8 -22.79 -24.11 -27.10
CA ASN A 8 -23.47 -25.34 -26.67
C ASN A 8 -22.76 -26.27 -25.67
N PHE A 9 -22.80 -25.92 -24.39
CA PHE A 9 -22.71 -26.92 -23.32
C PHE A 9 -24.04 -27.70 -23.23
N LYS A 10 -24.05 -28.92 -23.75
CA LYS A 10 -25.14 -29.89 -23.56
C LYS A 10 -25.28 -30.21 -22.06
N ARG A 11 -26.52 -30.12 -21.56
CA ARG A 11 -26.94 -30.58 -20.21
C ARG A 11 -26.70 -32.09 -20.08
N GLY A 12 -25.53 -32.48 -19.57
CA GLY A 12 -25.24 -33.84 -19.09
C GLY A 12 -25.56 -33.95 -17.61
N ALA A 13 -26.22 -35.05 -17.22
CA ALA A 13 -26.81 -35.31 -15.92
C ALA A 13 -25.86 -35.08 -14.72
N LYS A 14 -26.42 -34.48 -13.67
CA LYS A 14 -25.80 -34.23 -12.36
C LYS A 14 -25.16 -35.51 -11.80
N LYS A 15 -23.83 -35.63 -11.89
CA LYS A 15 -23.04 -36.37 -10.90
C LYS A 15 -22.54 -35.34 -9.90
N GLU A 16 -23.18 -35.28 -8.74
CA GLU A 16 -22.75 -34.50 -7.59
C GLU A 16 -21.34 -34.93 -7.19
N ARG A 17 -20.33 -34.21 -7.69
CA ARG A 17 -19.01 -34.19 -7.04
C ARG A 17 -19.18 -33.33 -5.80
N LYS A 18 -19.30 -33.97 -4.64
CA LYS A 18 -19.10 -33.34 -3.32
C LYS A 18 -17.65 -32.87 -3.22
N THR A 19 -17.32 -31.74 -3.82
CA THR A 19 -16.10 -31.01 -3.45
C THR A 19 -16.41 -30.33 -2.13
N ALA A 20 -15.76 -30.79 -1.05
CA ALA A 20 -15.74 -30.11 0.24
C ALA A 20 -15.09 -28.73 0.06
N GLY A 21 -15.87 -27.77 -0.41
CA GLY A 21 -15.47 -26.36 -0.48
C GLY A 21 -15.68 -25.75 0.89
N LEU A 22 -14.66 -25.08 1.43
CA LEU A 22 -14.60 -24.47 2.77
C LEU A 22 -15.73 -23.49 3.12
N CYS A 23 -16.66 -23.20 2.21
CA CYS A 23 -17.81 -22.34 2.44
C CYS A 23 -19.05 -23.00 1.83
N THR A 24 -19.45 -24.16 2.35
CA THR A 24 -20.81 -24.64 2.10
C THR A 24 -21.77 -23.68 2.82
N GLU A 25 -22.57 -22.97 2.04
CA GLU A 25 -23.78 -22.25 2.46
C GLU A 25 -23.58 -20.86 3.09
N LEU A 26 -23.02 -19.93 2.30
CA LEU A 26 -23.34 -18.51 2.48
C LEU A 26 -24.83 -18.30 2.12
N HIS A 27 -25.72 -18.30 3.11
CA HIS A 27 -27.14 -18.06 2.86
C HIS A 27 -27.38 -16.60 2.52
N LEU A 28 -27.72 -16.35 1.25
CA LEU A 28 -28.17 -15.06 0.75
C LEU A 28 -29.70 -15.01 0.82
N SER A 29 -30.24 -14.14 1.66
CA SER A 29 -31.68 -13.86 1.68
C SER A 29 -31.95 -12.46 1.12
N VAL A 30 -32.91 -12.38 0.20
CA VAL A 30 -33.42 -11.13 -0.38
C VAL A 30 -34.77 -10.83 0.28
N ALA A 31 -34.89 -9.66 0.89
CA ALA A 31 -36.16 -9.16 1.42
C ALA A 31 -36.58 -7.90 0.65
N THR A 32 -37.78 -7.94 0.07
CA THR A 32 -38.47 -6.78 -0.53
C THR A 32 -39.09 -5.93 0.58
N GLY A 33 -38.59 -4.71 0.75
CA GLY A 33 -39.19 -3.72 1.65
C GLY A 33 -40.54 -3.21 1.11
N PRO A 34 -41.35 -2.55 1.97
CA PRO A 34 -42.70 -2.09 1.61
C PRO A 34 -42.73 -1.06 0.46
N ASN A 35 -41.62 -0.38 0.18
CA ASN A 35 -41.49 0.55 -0.94
C ASN A 35 -40.84 -0.10 -2.19
N GLY A 36 -40.76 -1.42 -2.24
CA GLY A 36 -40.18 -2.15 -3.38
C GLY A 36 -38.66 -2.22 -3.42
N GLU A 37 -37.97 -1.76 -2.37
CA GLU A 37 -36.51 -1.85 -2.29
C GLU A 37 -36.06 -3.25 -1.82
N ASN A 38 -35.22 -3.89 -2.62
CA ASN A 38 -34.62 -5.19 -2.29
C ASN A 38 -33.40 -4.98 -1.38
N THR A 39 -33.46 -5.53 -0.17
CA THR A 39 -32.30 -5.63 0.72
C THR A 39 -31.80 -7.07 0.75
N MET A 40 -30.50 -7.25 0.51
CA MET A 40 -29.84 -8.55 0.48
C MET A 40 -28.96 -8.68 1.72
N SER A 41 -29.18 -9.70 2.54
CA SER A 41 -28.36 -10.01 3.71
C SER A 41 -27.67 -11.37 3.53
N ALA A 42 -26.44 -11.46 4.04
CA ALA A 42 -25.64 -12.67 4.06
C ALA A 42 -25.30 -13.00 5.53
N THR A 43 -25.58 -14.22 5.96
CA THR A 43 -25.29 -14.67 7.34
C THR A 43 -24.51 -15.98 7.29
N LEU A 44 -23.48 -16.11 8.14
CA LEU A 44 -22.72 -17.35 8.34
C LEU A 44 -23.18 -18.02 9.64
N ALA A 45 -23.29 -19.34 9.65
CA ALA A 45 -23.66 -20.10 10.84
C ALA A 45 -22.48 -20.14 11.85
N PRO A 46 -22.74 -20.10 13.17
CA PRO A 46 -21.69 -20.11 14.20
C PRO A 46 -20.80 -21.36 14.16
N GLU A 47 -21.34 -22.48 13.67
CA GLU A 47 -20.72 -23.82 13.70
C GLU A 47 -19.55 -23.94 12.70
N ASP A 48 -19.54 -23.07 11.69
CA ASP A 48 -18.47 -23.02 10.69
C ASP A 48 -17.19 -22.37 11.24
N TYR A 49 -17.30 -21.44 12.20
CA TYR A 49 -16.14 -20.70 12.69
C TYR A 49 -15.13 -21.61 13.41
N ALA A 50 -15.61 -22.49 14.30
CA ALA A 50 -14.76 -23.42 15.04
C ALA A 50 -14.07 -24.43 14.11
N THR A 51 -14.79 -24.90 13.09
CA THR A 51 -14.27 -25.83 12.08
C THR A 51 -13.21 -25.17 11.20
N ILE A 52 -13.41 -23.89 10.83
CA ILE A 52 -12.41 -23.09 10.13
C ILE A 52 -11.15 -22.94 10.97
N VAL A 53 -11.26 -22.57 12.26
CA VAL A 53 -10.10 -22.40 13.16
C VAL A 53 -9.31 -23.70 13.37
N SER A 54 -9.99 -24.84 13.53
CA SER A 54 -9.34 -26.15 13.66
C SER A 54 -8.57 -26.55 12.40
N ASN A 55 -9.17 -26.36 11.22
CA ASN A 55 -8.50 -26.62 9.95
C ASN A 55 -7.38 -25.60 9.65
N LEU A 56 -7.46 -24.38 10.18
CA LEU A 56 -6.41 -23.35 10.08
C LEU A 56 -5.13 -23.76 10.82
N GLN A 57 -5.23 -24.43 11.97
CA GLN A 57 -4.04 -24.88 12.73
C GLN A 57 -3.25 -25.97 12.00
N SER A 58 -3.91 -26.87 11.26
CA SER A 58 -3.21 -27.92 10.52
C SER A 58 -2.51 -27.41 9.25
N ALA A 59 -2.98 -26.30 8.67
CA ALA A 59 -2.40 -25.70 7.46
C ALA A 59 -1.07 -24.95 7.69
N VAL A 60 -0.74 -24.61 8.95
CA VAL A 60 0.51 -23.93 9.34
C VAL A 60 1.75 -24.70 8.89
N CYS A 61 1.67 -26.03 8.73
CA CYS A 61 2.84 -26.86 8.43
C CYS A 61 3.22 -26.96 6.93
N LEU A 62 2.49 -26.39 5.96
CA LEU A 62 2.62 -26.83 4.56
C LEU A 62 2.97 -25.79 3.46
N ASN A 63 3.18 -24.49 3.73
CA ASN A 63 3.18 -23.50 2.62
C ASN A 63 4.45 -22.67 2.33
N VAL A 64 5.66 -23.07 2.76
CA VAL A 64 6.88 -22.31 2.39
C VAL A 64 7.32 -22.52 0.91
N ALA A 65 6.72 -23.43 0.15
CA ALA A 65 7.18 -23.75 -1.20
C ALA A 65 6.07 -23.56 -2.25
N HIS A 66 5.87 -22.35 -2.77
CA HIS A 66 5.63 -22.06 -4.20
C HIS A 66 5.24 -20.58 -4.39
N ARG A 67 6.20 -19.74 -4.77
CA ARG A 67 5.98 -18.36 -5.21
C ARG A 67 5.37 -18.37 -6.62
N VAL A 68 4.09 -18.04 -6.77
CA VAL A 68 3.46 -17.78 -8.08
C VAL A 68 3.17 -16.28 -8.16
N ALA A 69 3.91 -15.57 -9.01
CA ALA A 69 3.81 -14.12 -9.16
C ALA A 69 2.42 -13.66 -9.63
N CYS A 70 2.01 -12.49 -9.13
CA CYS A 70 0.73 -11.86 -9.40
C CYS A 70 0.49 -11.60 -10.91
N PRO A 71 -0.74 -11.82 -11.45
CA PRO A 71 -1.08 -11.60 -12.86
C PRO A 71 -0.94 -10.16 -13.37
N ALA A 72 -0.62 -9.19 -12.51
CA ALA A 72 -0.32 -7.81 -12.92
C ALA A 72 0.96 -7.69 -13.78
N HIS A 73 1.80 -8.74 -13.82
CA HIS A 73 3.14 -8.70 -14.42
C HIS A 73 3.29 -9.39 -15.79
N ASP A 74 2.21 -9.58 -16.56
CA ASP A 74 2.34 -10.18 -17.90
C ASP A 74 2.96 -9.18 -18.90
N SER A 75 4.30 -9.11 -18.88
CA SER A 75 5.12 -8.28 -19.77
C SER A 75 5.06 -8.70 -21.24
N LYS A 76 4.44 -9.84 -21.57
CA LYS A 76 4.23 -10.28 -22.96
C LYS A 76 3.28 -9.37 -23.74
N LEU A 77 2.59 -8.43 -23.10
CA LEU A 77 1.67 -7.53 -23.80
C LEU A 77 2.41 -6.48 -24.67
N TRP A 78 3.73 -6.28 -24.51
CA TRP A 78 4.43 -5.16 -25.17
C TRP A 78 5.76 -5.48 -25.86
N SER A 79 6.22 -6.74 -25.86
CA SER A 79 7.51 -7.11 -26.46
C SER A 79 7.38 -7.76 -27.83
N ASP A 80 6.90 -7.03 -28.84
CA ASP A 80 7.07 -7.40 -30.25
C ASP A 80 7.58 -6.18 -31.04
N VAL A 81 8.90 -5.96 -30.97
CA VAL A 81 9.59 -4.95 -31.77
C VAL A 81 9.87 -5.56 -33.16
N MET A 82 8.91 -5.38 -34.08
CA MET A 82 9.03 -5.80 -35.47
C MET A 82 10.10 -5.02 -36.24
N GLN A 83 11.09 -5.75 -36.75
CA GLN A 83 12.10 -5.29 -37.71
C GLN A 83 11.45 -5.11 -39.10
N LYS A 84 11.42 -3.89 -39.65
CA LYS A 84 10.72 -3.60 -40.93
C LYS A 84 11.52 -2.73 -41.92
N SER A 85 11.56 -3.28 -43.14
CA SER A 85 12.04 -2.78 -44.43
C SER A 85 11.46 -1.42 -44.87
N PHE A 86 12.21 -0.75 -45.74
CA PHE A 86 11.98 0.61 -46.25
C PHE A 86 10.94 0.65 -47.38
N SER A 87 9.89 1.46 -47.21
CA SER A 87 8.88 1.72 -48.24
C SER A 87 8.47 3.19 -48.21
N ILE A 88 8.14 3.74 -49.40
CA ILE A 88 7.73 5.12 -49.68
C ILE A 88 6.65 5.65 -48.71
N TRP A 89 5.82 4.76 -48.17
CA TRP A 89 4.84 5.05 -47.11
C TRP A 89 5.44 5.70 -45.85
N LYS A 90 6.71 5.42 -45.52
CA LYS A 90 7.39 6.08 -44.38
C LYS A 90 7.72 7.55 -44.66
N ILE A 91 7.97 7.93 -45.91
CA ILE A 91 8.24 9.34 -46.26
C ILE A 91 6.94 10.15 -46.14
N ILE A 92 5.85 9.63 -46.71
CA ILE A 92 4.52 10.23 -46.56
C ILE A 92 4.13 10.26 -45.08
N SER A 93 4.35 9.18 -44.34
CA SER A 93 4.11 9.13 -42.88
C SER A 93 4.97 10.14 -42.12
N ARG A 94 6.23 10.39 -42.52
CA ARG A 94 7.10 11.41 -41.91
C ARG A 94 6.63 12.83 -42.20
N ILE A 95 6.24 13.13 -43.44
CA ILE A 95 5.69 14.44 -43.81
C ILE A 95 4.38 14.66 -43.05
N LEU A 96 3.50 13.65 -43.00
CA LEU A 96 2.29 13.67 -42.19
C LEU A 96 2.62 13.86 -40.70
N LEU A 97 3.66 13.18 -40.17
CA LEU A 97 4.13 13.35 -38.80
C LEU A 97 4.65 14.77 -38.54
N ILE A 98 5.35 15.38 -39.50
CA ILE A 98 5.85 16.76 -39.39
C ILE A 98 4.68 17.74 -39.42
N ILE A 99 3.73 17.58 -40.34
CA ILE A 99 2.51 18.41 -40.42
C ILE A 99 1.70 18.25 -39.13
N VAL A 100 1.46 17.01 -38.68
CA VAL A 100 0.81 16.71 -37.40
C VAL A 100 1.62 17.30 -36.26
N SER A 101 2.95 17.29 -36.29
CA SER A 101 3.80 17.91 -35.25
C SER A 101 3.70 19.44 -35.25
N ILE A 102 3.61 20.07 -36.43
CA ILE A 102 3.42 21.52 -36.59
C ILE A 102 2.02 21.91 -36.08
N PHE A 103 0.98 21.18 -36.47
CA PHE A 103 -0.37 21.36 -35.95
C PHE A 103 -0.45 21.02 -34.45
N PHE A 104 0.33 20.05 -33.96
CA PHE A 104 0.42 19.67 -32.54
C PHE A 104 1.07 20.77 -31.70
N VAL A 105 2.03 21.51 -32.26
CA VAL A 105 2.65 22.68 -31.62
C VAL A 105 1.73 23.89 -31.69
N LEU A 106 1.11 24.17 -32.84
CA LEU A 106 0.31 25.38 -33.07
C LEU A 106 -1.13 25.28 -32.52
N LEU A 107 -1.72 24.10 -32.52
CA LEU A 107 -3.10 23.82 -32.15
C LEU A 107 -3.16 22.46 -31.44
N PRO A 108 -2.57 22.28 -30.24
CA PRO A 108 -2.53 20.98 -29.56
C PRO A 108 -3.95 20.43 -29.43
N PRO A 109 -4.36 19.43 -30.23
CA PRO A 109 -5.76 19.03 -30.32
C PRO A 109 -5.95 17.86 -29.36
N TYR A 110 -5.60 18.04 -28.09
CA TYR A 110 -5.79 17.00 -27.10
C TYR A 110 -6.49 17.60 -25.89
N PRO A 111 -7.84 17.50 -25.82
CA PRO A 111 -8.56 17.99 -24.67
C PRO A 111 -7.99 17.33 -23.40
N PRO A 112 -7.91 18.05 -22.26
CA PRO A 112 -7.43 17.52 -20.97
C PRO A 112 -8.05 16.16 -20.58
N LYS A 113 -9.24 15.86 -21.11
CA LYS A 113 -9.93 14.57 -20.97
C LYS A 113 -9.14 13.37 -21.53
N LEU A 114 -8.33 13.53 -22.58
CA LEU A 114 -7.53 12.41 -23.11
C LEU A 114 -6.29 12.16 -22.24
N PHE A 115 -5.54 13.21 -21.88
CA PHE A 115 -4.42 13.11 -20.94
C PHE A 115 -4.85 12.41 -19.66
N ARG A 116 -6.00 12.81 -19.12
CA ARG A 116 -6.61 12.17 -17.95
C ARG A 116 -6.79 10.65 -18.09
N LYS A 117 -7.21 10.13 -19.25
CA LYS A 117 -7.38 8.68 -19.44
C LYS A 117 -6.06 7.91 -19.48
N ILE A 118 -4.98 8.54 -19.95
CA ILE A 118 -3.66 7.92 -20.02
C ILE A 118 -2.97 8.01 -18.66
N VAL A 119 -3.08 9.16 -18.01
CA VAL A 119 -2.55 9.40 -16.66
C VAL A 119 -3.20 8.46 -15.65
N PHE A 120 -4.53 8.32 -15.68
CA PHE A 120 -5.29 7.59 -14.67
C PHE A 120 -5.92 6.32 -15.25
N CYS A 121 -5.32 5.18 -14.96
CA CYS A 121 -5.78 3.86 -15.39
C CYS A 121 -6.37 3.08 -14.21
N SER A 122 -7.35 3.66 -13.52
CA SER A 122 -7.95 3.01 -12.35
C SER A 122 -8.55 1.64 -12.70
N PRO A 123 -8.35 0.62 -11.84
CA PRO A 123 -9.06 -0.63 -11.98
C PRO A 123 -10.59 -0.46 -11.97
N GLN A 124 -11.29 -1.43 -12.53
CA GLN A 124 -12.77 -1.47 -12.42
C GLN A 124 -13.18 -1.51 -10.95
N LYS A 125 -14.16 -0.68 -10.56
CA LYS A 125 -14.69 -0.65 -9.19
C LYS A 125 -15.15 -2.04 -8.74
N GLY A 126 -14.79 -2.43 -7.53
CA GLY A 126 -15.12 -3.75 -6.97
C GLY A 126 -14.25 -4.91 -7.46
N ARG A 127 -13.34 -4.69 -8.44
CA ARG A 127 -12.51 -5.76 -9.02
C ARG A 127 -11.50 -6.33 -8.01
N TYR A 128 -10.80 -5.45 -7.31
CA TYR A 128 -9.75 -5.83 -6.36
C TYR A 128 -10.20 -5.73 -4.92
N TYR A 129 -11.06 -4.75 -4.59
CA TYR A 129 -11.70 -4.68 -3.29
C TYR A 129 -13.02 -3.92 -3.30
N TYR A 130 -13.79 -4.11 -2.22
CA TYR A 130 -14.91 -3.26 -1.79
C TYR A 130 -14.90 -3.20 -0.26
N LEU A 131 -15.65 -2.27 0.33
CA LEU A 131 -15.76 -2.17 1.79
C LEU A 131 -16.97 -2.94 2.30
N ILE A 132 -16.86 -3.50 3.50
CA ILE A 132 -17.97 -4.03 4.28
C ILE A 132 -18.14 -3.09 5.47
N ALA A 133 -19.25 -2.37 5.51
CA ALA A 133 -19.63 -1.48 6.59
C ALA A 133 -20.58 -2.19 7.55
N ALA A 134 -20.31 -2.07 8.86
CA ALA A 134 -21.07 -2.74 9.91
C ALA A 134 -21.53 -1.75 11.00
N LYS A 135 -22.79 -1.90 11.43
CA LYS A 135 -23.42 -1.16 12.53
C LYS A 135 -24.37 -2.09 13.27
N GLY A 136 -24.00 -2.50 14.49
CA GLY A 136 -24.67 -3.60 15.18
C GLY A 136 -24.71 -4.87 14.33
N THR A 137 -25.90 -5.41 14.08
CA THR A 137 -26.10 -6.61 13.24
C THR A 137 -26.17 -6.32 11.75
N LYS A 138 -26.34 -5.05 11.35
CA LYS A 138 -26.46 -4.67 9.93
C LYS A 138 -25.08 -4.63 9.29
N ARG A 139 -24.95 -5.28 8.13
CA ARG A 139 -23.77 -5.23 7.27
C ARG A 139 -24.17 -4.79 5.86
N LYS A 140 -23.37 -3.92 5.25
CA LYS A 140 -23.57 -3.42 3.88
C LYS A 140 -22.26 -3.49 3.11
N ALA A 141 -22.32 -3.97 1.88
CA ALA A 141 -21.20 -3.83 0.94
C ALA A 141 -21.23 -2.42 0.32
N CYS A 142 -20.12 -1.71 0.40
CA CYS A 142 -19.96 -0.34 -0.09
C CYS A 142 -18.96 -0.32 -1.25
N PHE A 143 -19.38 0.23 -2.38
CA PHE A 143 -18.60 0.47 -3.59
C PHE A 143 -18.30 1.97 -3.80
N GLN A 144 -18.82 2.82 -2.91
CA GLN A 144 -18.49 4.24 -2.79
C GLN A 144 -18.16 4.59 -1.34
N ALA A 145 -17.26 5.55 -1.12
CA ALA A 145 -16.85 5.98 0.20
C ALA A 145 -18.01 6.56 1.03
N SER A 146 -18.89 7.37 0.43
CA SER A 146 -20.10 7.90 1.07
C SER A 146 -21.08 6.82 1.57
N GLU A 147 -21.12 5.64 0.96
CA GLU A 147 -22.00 4.54 1.41
C GLU A 147 -21.61 3.97 2.77
N ALA A 148 -20.37 4.23 3.20
CA ALA A 148 -19.84 3.84 4.50
C ALA A 148 -20.24 4.81 5.63
N ASP A 149 -20.87 5.95 5.31
CA ASP A 149 -21.24 6.96 6.30
C ASP A 149 -22.27 6.44 7.31
N GLY A 150 -22.06 6.78 8.58
CA GLY A 150 -22.93 6.40 9.69
C GLY A 150 -22.74 4.98 10.22
N TYR A 151 -21.84 4.19 9.61
CA TYR A 151 -21.40 2.88 10.12
C TYR A 151 -20.21 3.04 11.08
N GLU A 152 -20.10 2.10 12.03
CA GLU A 152 -19.12 2.16 13.12
C GLU A 152 -17.81 1.45 12.77
N HIS A 153 -17.93 0.37 11.99
CA HIS A 153 -16.80 -0.46 11.61
C HIS A 153 -16.77 -0.66 10.11
N LEU A 154 -15.58 -0.48 9.53
CA LEU A 154 -15.30 -0.74 8.12
C LEU A 154 -14.24 -1.82 8.02
N SER A 155 -14.45 -2.74 7.09
CA SER A 155 -13.47 -3.77 6.75
C SER A 155 -13.30 -3.81 5.24
N ILE A 156 -12.08 -4.07 4.78
CA ILE A 156 -11.81 -4.29 3.36
C ILE A 156 -12.07 -5.76 3.01
N SER A 157 -12.78 -5.99 1.91
CA SER A 157 -13.01 -7.32 1.36
C SER A 157 -12.28 -7.44 0.03
N LEU A 158 -11.49 -8.51 -0.11
CA LEU A 158 -10.74 -8.82 -1.33
C LEU A 158 -11.43 -10.00 -2.04
N PRO A 159 -12.34 -9.77 -3.02
CA PRO A 159 -13.07 -10.86 -3.67
C PRO A 159 -12.20 -11.89 -4.39
N GLN A 160 -10.94 -11.55 -4.72
CA GLN A 160 -9.98 -12.51 -5.28
C GLN A 160 -9.60 -13.60 -4.28
N MET A 161 -9.64 -13.31 -2.98
CA MET A 161 -9.27 -14.23 -1.89
C MET A 161 -10.30 -15.33 -1.65
N ILE A 162 -11.55 -15.14 -2.10
CA ILE A 162 -12.64 -16.11 -1.96
C ILE A 162 -12.47 -17.28 -2.97
N LYS A 163 -11.61 -17.11 -3.98
CA LYS A 163 -11.43 -18.12 -5.01
C LYS A 163 -10.74 -19.36 -4.42
N PRO A 164 -11.25 -20.58 -4.68
CA PRO A 164 -10.75 -21.82 -4.06
C PRO A 164 -9.25 -22.11 -4.26
N LYS A 165 -8.64 -21.51 -5.29
CA LYS A 165 -7.24 -21.71 -5.65
C LYS A 165 -6.27 -20.74 -4.96
N VAL A 166 -6.78 -19.71 -4.30
CA VAL A 166 -5.95 -18.68 -3.66
C VAL A 166 -5.60 -19.14 -2.25
N ARG A 167 -4.37 -19.62 -2.08
CA ARG A 167 -3.76 -19.86 -0.77
C ARG A 167 -2.92 -18.65 -0.40
N ALA A 168 -3.54 -17.66 0.25
CA ALA A 168 -2.89 -16.43 0.66
C ALA A 168 -3.18 -16.14 2.14
N ILE A 169 -2.79 -17.08 3.00
CA ILE A 169 -3.00 -16.97 4.44
C ILE A 169 -2.32 -15.73 5.03
N ASP A 170 -1.15 -15.38 4.48
CA ASP A 170 -0.37 -14.21 4.90
C ASP A 170 -1.17 -12.91 4.66
N VAL A 171 -1.86 -12.81 3.52
CA VAL A 171 -2.72 -11.65 3.21
C VAL A 171 -3.85 -11.53 4.25
N PHE A 172 -4.40 -12.64 4.75
CA PHE A 172 -5.41 -12.57 5.81
C PHE A 172 -4.83 -11.99 7.12
N TYR A 173 -3.63 -12.41 7.52
CA TYR A 173 -2.93 -11.82 8.67
C TYR A 173 -2.63 -10.33 8.43
N HIS A 174 -2.25 -9.95 7.21
CA HIS A 174 -2.03 -8.55 6.84
C HIS A 174 -3.33 -7.74 6.97
N LEU A 175 -4.48 -8.28 6.57
CA LEU A 175 -5.78 -7.61 6.71
C LEU A 175 -6.16 -7.33 8.17
N LEU A 176 -5.79 -8.20 9.12
CA LEU A 176 -6.03 -7.98 10.56
C LEU A 176 -5.24 -6.79 11.12
N ARG A 177 -4.18 -6.37 10.42
CA ARG A 177 -3.33 -5.23 10.76
C ARG A 177 -3.76 -3.95 10.04
N CYS A 178 -4.83 -4.00 9.25
CA CYS A 178 -5.36 -2.87 8.52
C CYS A 178 -6.55 -2.25 9.26
N LYS A 179 -6.57 -0.93 9.36
CA LYS A 179 -7.74 -0.15 9.78
C LYS A 179 -8.15 0.76 8.63
N VAL A 180 -9.28 0.43 8.01
CA VAL A 180 -9.80 1.13 6.84
C VAL A 180 -10.80 2.19 7.28
N PHE A 181 -10.77 3.34 6.63
CA PHE A 181 -11.65 4.47 6.90
C PHE A 181 -11.88 5.31 5.65
N THR A 182 -12.84 6.22 5.70
CA THR A 182 -13.08 7.19 4.64
C THR A 182 -12.67 8.57 5.11
N LEU A 183 -12.15 9.39 4.20
CA LEU A 183 -11.61 10.71 4.49
C LEU A 183 -12.15 11.74 3.48
N PRO A 184 -12.76 12.86 3.91
CA PRO A 184 -13.14 13.92 3.00
C PRO A 184 -11.89 14.61 2.45
N TYR A 185 -11.87 14.83 1.14
CA TYR A 185 -10.81 15.62 0.48
C TYR A 185 -11.34 16.92 -0.15
N ASP A 186 -12.66 16.98 -0.40
CA ASP A 186 -13.39 18.18 -0.73
C ASP A 186 -14.75 18.17 0.01
N GLU A 187 -15.59 19.19 -0.19
CA GLU A 187 -16.88 19.32 0.50
C GLU A 187 -17.90 18.22 0.14
N LYS A 188 -17.73 17.53 -0.98
CA LYS A 188 -18.74 16.64 -1.57
C LYS A 188 -18.31 15.18 -1.63
N HIS A 189 -17.00 14.91 -1.62
CA HIS A 189 -16.45 13.60 -1.94
C HIS A 189 -15.45 13.13 -0.89
N LYS A 190 -15.42 11.81 -0.72
CA LYS A 190 -14.51 11.12 0.18
C LYS A 190 -13.61 10.16 -0.59
N ILE A 191 -12.41 9.97 -0.08
CA ILE A 191 -11.50 8.90 -0.47
C ILE A 191 -11.53 7.76 0.56
N CYS A 192 -11.14 6.57 0.12
CA CYS A 192 -10.77 5.47 1.00
C CYS A 192 -9.31 5.60 1.42
N ALA A 193 -9.05 5.45 2.72
CA ALA A 193 -7.72 5.42 3.30
C ALA A 193 -7.61 4.26 4.30
N MET A 194 -6.39 3.86 4.60
CA MET A 194 -6.11 2.71 5.46
C MET A 194 -4.82 2.92 6.23
N GLU A 195 -4.89 2.75 7.55
CA GLU A 195 -3.72 2.57 8.40
C GLU A 195 -3.32 1.10 8.33
N LEU A 196 -2.05 0.80 8.07
CA LEU A 196 -1.49 -0.55 8.14
C LEU A 196 -0.36 -0.53 9.16
N TYR A 197 -0.50 -1.31 10.23
CA TYR A 197 0.51 -1.37 11.29
C TYR A 197 1.61 -2.35 10.93
N CYS A 198 2.88 -1.99 11.14
CA CYS A 198 4.00 -2.92 11.00
C CYS A 198 3.97 -3.99 12.12
N GLU A 199 4.72 -5.08 11.90
CA GLU A 199 4.81 -6.18 12.86
C GLU A 199 5.27 -5.72 14.24
N GLN A 200 6.20 -4.76 14.32
CA GLN A 200 6.74 -4.20 15.56
C GLN A 200 5.64 -3.51 16.38
N SER A 201 4.80 -2.70 15.75
CA SER A 201 3.62 -2.06 16.37
C SER A 201 2.62 -3.10 16.91
N ILE A 202 2.44 -4.22 16.19
CA ILE A 202 1.49 -5.28 16.58
C ILE A 202 2.04 -6.16 17.71
N ARG A 203 3.30 -6.60 17.63
CA ARG A 203 3.93 -7.42 18.67
C ARG A 203 3.89 -6.74 20.05
N TRP A 204 4.02 -5.42 20.09
CA TRP A 204 3.95 -4.67 21.34
C TRP A 204 2.54 -4.65 21.94
N LEU A 205 1.50 -4.56 21.10
CA LEU A 205 0.10 -4.66 21.53
C LEU A 205 -0.19 -5.98 22.26
N HIS A 206 0.41 -7.08 21.81
CA HIS A 206 0.17 -8.41 22.41
C HIS A 206 0.91 -8.63 23.73
N ARG A 207 1.91 -7.80 24.05
CA ARG A 207 2.73 -7.98 25.25
C ARG A 207 2.03 -7.52 26.53
N ASP A 208 1.02 -6.64 26.43
CA ASP A 208 0.25 -6.15 27.57
C ASP A 208 -1.17 -5.77 27.15
N LYS A 209 -2.19 -6.51 27.61
CA LYS A 209 -3.60 -6.28 27.26
C LYS A 209 -4.12 -4.90 27.70
N ASN A 210 -3.44 -4.26 28.66
CA ASN A 210 -3.87 -2.98 29.22
C ASN A 210 -3.16 -1.77 28.59
N ARG A 211 -2.14 -1.97 27.74
CA ARG A 211 -1.43 -0.85 27.10
C ARG A 211 -2.20 -0.34 25.89
N GLN A 212 -2.27 0.98 25.77
CA GLN A 212 -2.72 1.61 24.53
C GLN A 212 -1.81 1.19 23.38
N ARG A 213 -2.38 0.97 22.19
CA ARG A 213 -1.61 0.57 21.00
C ARG A 213 -0.47 1.55 20.74
N LEU A 214 0.78 1.10 20.88
CA LEU A 214 1.95 1.88 20.49
C LEU A 214 1.99 1.98 18.97
N ARG A 215 2.06 3.21 18.47
CA ARG A 215 2.25 3.48 17.04
C ARG A 215 3.74 3.43 16.74
N SER A 216 4.07 3.21 15.48
CA SER A 216 5.44 3.41 15.01
C SER A 216 5.93 4.82 15.32
N PRO A 217 7.21 5.03 15.71
CA PRO A 217 7.76 6.37 15.91
C PRO A 217 7.81 7.19 14.60
N ASN A 218 7.75 6.52 13.45
CA ASN A 218 7.68 7.14 12.13
C ASN A 218 6.50 6.59 11.33
N LEU A 219 5.82 7.46 10.57
CA LEU A 219 4.72 7.08 9.68
C LEU A 219 5.17 7.20 8.23
N ILE A 220 4.98 6.15 7.43
CA ILE A 220 5.11 6.24 5.98
C ILE A 220 3.75 6.59 5.38
N ILE A 221 3.66 7.69 4.63
CA ILE A 221 2.54 7.91 3.71
C ILE A 221 2.98 7.39 2.35
N PHE A 222 2.26 6.40 1.83
CA PHE A 222 2.61 5.76 0.57
C PHE A 222 1.58 6.09 -0.52
N SER A 223 2.06 6.53 -1.68
CA SER A 223 1.25 6.87 -2.85
C SER A 223 1.56 5.95 -4.04
N GLN A 224 0.52 5.26 -4.50
CA GLN A 224 0.60 4.14 -5.44
C GLN A 224 0.72 4.59 -6.92
N PRO A 225 1.10 3.69 -7.86
CA PRO A 225 1.16 4.02 -9.28
C PRO A 225 -0.25 4.22 -9.87
N ASN A 226 -0.32 4.61 -11.14
CA ASN A 226 -1.59 4.97 -11.76
C ASN A 226 -2.55 3.82 -12.07
N SER A 227 -2.08 2.57 -12.01
CA SER A 227 -2.82 1.38 -12.50
C SER A 227 -3.19 0.41 -11.38
N SER A 228 -3.12 0.85 -10.12
CA SER A 228 -3.44 0.06 -8.94
C SER A 228 -4.44 0.78 -8.05
N ASP A 229 -5.12 0.02 -7.21
CA ASP A 229 -5.91 0.50 -6.07
C ASP A 229 -5.42 -0.21 -4.78
N LEU A 230 -5.94 0.18 -3.62
CA LEU A 230 -5.57 -0.42 -2.33
C LEU A 230 -5.64 -1.95 -2.34
N GLY A 231 -6.66 -2.52 -2.97
CA GLY A 231 -6.83 -3.98 -3.05
C GLY A 231 -5.75 -4.64 -3.90
N CYS A 232 -5.39 -4.03 -5.03
CA CYS A 232 -4.29 -4.49 -5.87
C CYS A 232 -2.97 -4.50 -5.09
N CYS A 233 -2.68 -3.42 -4.37
CA CYS A 233 -1.44 -3.26 -3.62
C CYS A 233 -1.34 -4.13 -2.35
N LEU A 234 -2.46 -4.58 -1.79
CA LEU A 234 -2.46 -5.62 -0.74
C LEU A 234 -2.12 -7.02 -1.28
N MET A 235 -2.16 -7.22 -2.60
CA MET A 235 -1.92 -8.52 -3.24
C MET A 235 -0.67 -8.52 -4.17
N MET A 236 0.06 -7.42 -4.23
CA MET A 236 1.32 -7.34 -4.99
C MET A 236 2.49 -7.94 -4.20
N ASP A 237 3.67 -8.02 -4.80
CA ASP A 237 4.90 -8.50 -4.14
C ASP A 237 6.03 -7.49 -4.46
N PRO A 238 6.59 -6.79 -3.46
CA PRO A 238 6.16 -6.79 -2.05
C PRO A 238 4.81 -6.08 -1.87
N ASN A 239 3.93 -6.62 -1.02
CA ASN A 239 2.68 -5.93 -0.64
C ASN A 239 2.94 -4.85 0.43
N PHE A 240 1.91 -4.08 0.78
CA PHE A 240 2.06 -3.02 1.80
C PHE A 240 2.50 -3.51 3.18
N ALA A 241 2.11 -4.71 3.61
CA ALA A 241 2.58 -5.25 4.89
C ALA A 241 4.05 -5.66 4.83
N ASP A 242 4.49 -6.25 3.72
CA ASP A 242 5.90 -6.58 3.51
C ASP A 242 6.76 -5.31 3.59
N ILE A 243 6.30 -4.21 2.99
CA ILE A 243 6.96 -2.90 3.06
C ILE A 243 6.97 -2.34 4.49
N ALA A 244 5.83 -2.40 5.19
CA ALA A 244 5.70 -1.93 6.56
C ALA A 244 6.65 -2.65 7.52
N ASP A 245 6.75 -3.97 7.37
CA ASP A 245 7.57 -4.83 8.22
C ASP A 245 9.06 -4.67 7.90
N PHE A 246 9.39 -4.59 6.62
CA PHE A 246 10.77 -4.40 6.16
C PHE A 246 11.31 -3.03 6.59
N LEU A 247 10.53 -1.96 6.45
CA LEU A 247 10.91 -0.61 6.87
C LEU A 247 10.59 -0.30 8.33
N GLN A 248 10.00 -1.25 9.07
CA GLN A 248 9.65 -1.13 10.49
C GLN A 248 8.83 0.12 10.79
N CYS A 249 7.91 0.49 9.89
CA CYS A 249 7.10 1.69 9.99
C CYS A 249 5.64 1.38 9.71
N ASP A 250 4.73 2.05 10.42
CA ASP A 250 3.32 2.03 10.05
C ASP A 250 3.12 2.76 8.72
N LEU A 251 2.17 2.29 7.91
CA LEU A 251 1.81 2.88 6.64
C LEU A 251 0.44 3.56 6.73
N LEU A 252 0.34 4.74 6.12
CA LEU A 252 -0.90 5.41 5.78
C LEU A 252 -1.02 5.45 4.26
N ILE A 253 -1.96 4.67 3.76
CA ILE A 253 -2.18 4.40 2.33
C ILE A 253 -3.60 4.82 1.95
N TYR A 254 -3.80 5.23 0.71
CA TYR A 254 -5.08 5.77 0.24
C TYR A 254 -5.26 5.58 -1.26
N ASP A 255 -6.53 5.61 -1.70
CA ASP A 255 -6.87 5.62 -3.12
C ASP A 255 -7.12 7.05 -3.61
N TYR A 256 -6.61 7.39 -4.77
CA TYR A 256 -6.92 8.65 -5.44
C TYR A 256 -8.43 8.80 -5.72
N PRO A 257 -8.95 10.04 -5.82
CA PRO A 257 -10.35 10.27 -6.20
C PRO A 257 -10.72 9.54 -7.50
N GLY A 258 -11.75 8.71 -7.47
CA GLY A 258 -12.19 7.86 -8.58
C GLY A 258 -11.54 6.47 -8.68
N TYR A 259 -10.62 6.11 -7.78
CA TYR A 259 -10.02 4.77 -7.65
C TYR A 259 -10.76 3.95 -6.59
N GLY A 260 -10.81 2.62 -6.75
CA GLY A 260 -11.46 1.74 -5.78
C GLY A 260 -12.87 2.20 -5.40
N VAL A 261 -13.10 2.40 -4.09
CA VAL A 261 -14.35 2.98 -3.58
C VAL A 261 -14.29 4.52 -3.43
N SER A 262 -13.13 5.15 -3.61
CA SER A 262 -12.99 6.62 -3.58
C SER A 262 -13.88 7.28 -4.63
N GLU A 263 -14.46 8.40 -4.23
CA GLU A 263 -15.41 9.18 -5.03
C GLU A 263 -14.70 10.33 -5.76
N GLY A 264 -15.49 11.11 -6.51
CA GLY A 264 -14.98 12.26 -7.25
C GLY A 264 -14.34 11.90 -8.58
N THR A 265 -13.53 12.83 -9.09
CA THR A 265 -12.93 12.74 -10.43
C THR A 265 -11.41 12.70 -10.38
N THR A 266 -10.82 11.76 -11.12
CA THR A 266 -9.38 11.63 -11.35
C THR A 266 -8.77 12.84 -12.06
N ASN A 267 -8.23 13.82 -11.36
CA ASN A 267 -7.48 14.93 -11.96
C ASN A 267 -6.41 15.42 -10.99
N GLU A 268 -5.42 16.18 -11.48
CA GLU A 268 -4.30 16.66 -10.66
C GLU A 268 -4.76 17.39 -9.39
N LYS A 269 -5.68 18.36 -9.53
CA LYS A 269 -6.23 19.11 -8.39
C LYS A 269 -6.78 18.19 -7.30
N ASN A 270 -7.53 17.17 -7.70
CA ASN A 270 -8.15 16.24 -6.75
C ASN A 270 -7.13 15.25 -6.15
N VAL A 271 -6.10 14.84 -6.91
CA VAL A 271 -4.99 14.05 -6.37
C VAL A 271 -4.25 14.82 -5.28
N TYR A 272 -3.96 16.10 -5.52
CA TYR A 272 -3.33 16.97 -4.53
C TYR A 272 -4.21 17.20 -3.30
N ALA A 273 -5.49 17.51 -3.49
CA ALA A 273 -6.43 17.66 -2.38
C ALA A 273 -6.56 16.37 -1.54
N ALA A 274 -6.53 15.20 -2.18
CA ALA A 274 -6.54 13.92 -1.48
C ALA A 274 -5.30 13.70 -0.63
N VAL A 275 -4.09 13.88 -1.17
CA VAL A 275 -2.86 13.69 -0.38
C VAL A 275 -2.70 14.74 0.72
N GLU A 276 -3.17 15.97 0.49
CA GLU A 276 -3.22 17.00 1.54
C GLU A 276 -4.18 16.63 2.68
N ALA A 277 -5.34 16.04 2.37
CA ALA A 277 -6.25 15.53 3.39
C ALA A 277 -5.59 14.41 4.20
N VAL A 278 -4.88 13.50 3.54
CA VAL A 278 -4.12 12.42 4.18
C VAL A 278 -3.03 12.97 5.10
N MET A 279 -2.30 14.01 4.69
CA MET A 279 -1.33 14.71 5.53
C MET A 279 -1.99 15.35 6.76
N LYS A 280 -3.14 16.01 6.59
CA LYS A 280 -3.91 16.58 7.71
C LYS A 280 -4.39 15.50 8.67
N TYR A 281 -4.80 14.34 8.17
CA TYR A 281 -5.17 13.19 8.99
C TYR A 281 -3.96 12.66 9.78
N ALA A 282 -2.81 12.49 9.13
CA ALA A 282 -1.57 12.04 9.77
C ALA A 282 -1.15 12.97 10.92
N MET A 283 -1.18 14.29 10.70
CA MET A 283 -0.74 15.24 11.73
C MET A 283 -1.81 15.51 12.79
N GLY A 284 -3.07 15.66 12.38
CA GLY A 284 -4.15 16.04 13.28
C GLY A 284 -4.76 14.85 14.03
N THR A 285 -5.13 13.78 13.31
CA THR A 285 -5.82 12.63 13.91
C THR A 285 -4.85 11.60 14.45
N LEU A 286 -3.75 11.33 13.74
CA LEU A 286 -2.74 10.37 14.21
C LEU A 286 -1.68 11.02 15.12
N GLY A 287 -1.56 12.35 15.11
CA GLY A 287 -0.67 13.10 16.00
C GLY A 287 0.81 13.10 15.60
N TYR A 288 1.15 12.68 14.38
CA TYR A 288 2.54 12.73 13.92
C TYR A 288 2.96 14.17 13.60
N SER A 289 4.10 14.61 14.13
CA SER A 289 4.74 15.83 13.63
C SER A 289 5.34 15.59 12.25
N GLN A 290 5.47 16.64 11.43
CA GLN A 290 5.96 16.52 10.05
C GLN A 290 7.34 15.84 9.95
N ASP A 291 8.23 16.07 10.93
CA ASP A 291 9.57 15.47 11.03
C ASP A 291 9.56 13.98 11.39
N LYS A 292 8.38 13.38 11.64
CA LYS A 292 8.19 11.94 11.82
C LYS A 292 7.50 11.27 10.63
N ILE A 293 7.06 12.05 9.64
CA ILE A 293 6.40 11.54 8.43
C ILE A 293 7.45 11.27 7.36
N ILE A 294 7.38 10.11 6.72
CA ILE A 294 8.17 9.71 5.56
C ILE A 294 7.21 9.62 4.37
N LEU A 295 7.59 10.20 3.24
CA LEU A 295 6.79 10.21 2.03
C LEU A 295 7.38 9.22 1.03
N ILE A 296 6.62 8.21 0.60
CA ILE A 296 7.06 7.26 -0.44
C ILE A 296 6.06 7.28 -1.60
N GLY A 297 6.56 7.48 -2.82
CA GLY A 297 5.73 7.49 -4.02
C GLY A 297 6.33 6.62 -5.11
N PHE A 298 5.48 5.91 -5.85
CA PHE A 298 5.89 5.17 -7.05
C PHE A 298 5.17 5.67 -8.30
N SER A 299 5.91 5.96 -9.37
CA SER A 299 5.38 6.45 -10.65
C SER A 299 4.49 7.69 -10.44
N LEU A 300 3.19 7.65 -10.78
CA LEU A 300 2.22 8.73 -10.47
C LEU A 300 2.26 9.19 -9.01
N GLY A 301 2.50 8.26 -8.08
CA GLY A 301 2.57 8.57 -6.65
C GLY A 301 3.70 9.51 -6.28
N THR A 302 4.79 9.56 -7.07
CA THR A 302 5.89 10.51 -6.85
C THR A 302 5.43 11.96 -7.02
N ALA A 303 4.52 12.24 -7.95
CA ALA A 303 4.00 13.60 -8.14
C ALA A 303 3.14 14.07 -6.97
N ALA A 304 2.35 13.16 -6.36
CA ALA A 304 1.62 13.46 -5.14
C ALA A 304 2.57 13.73 -3.96
N MET A 305 3.64 12.95 -3.84
CA MET A 305 4.65 13.14 -2.79
C MET A 305 5.45 14.42 -2.97
N VAL A 306 5.86 14.76 -4.20
CA VAL A 306 6.56 16.02 -4.52
C VAL A 306 5.70 17.23 -4.16
N HIS A 307 4.39 17.19 -4.45
CA HIS A 307 3.46 18.26 -4.08
C HIS A 307 3.41 18.50 -2.58
N VAL A 308 3.36 17.44 -1.77
CA VAL A 308 3.37 17.58 -0.30
C VAL A 308 4.75 17.98 0.22
N ALA A 309 5.81 17.41 -0.32
CA ALA A 309 7.19 17.69 0.11
C ALA A 309 7.63 19.14 -0.19
N GLU A 310 6.99 19.80 -1.16
CA GLU A 310 7.13 21.25 -1.41
C GLU A 310 6.51 22.07 -0.27
N MET A 311 5.43 21.57 0.35
CA MET A 311 4.69 22.29 1.40
C MET A 311 5.22 22.00 2.81
N TYR A 312 5.75 20.80 3.04
CA TYR A 312 6.18 20.34 4.36
C TYR A 312 7.61 19.81 4.31
N LYS A 313 8.42 20.25 5.28
CA LYS A 313 9.72 19.63 5.54
C LYS A 313 9.50 18.37 6.39
N VAL A 314 9.38 17.23 5.71
CA VAL A 314 9.14 15.91 6.30
C VAL A 314 10.44 15.22 6.70
N ALA A 315 10.37 14.08 7.38
CA ALA A 315 11.54 13.31 7.81
C ALA A 315 12.41 12.89 6.61
N ALA A 316 11.76 12.36 5.57
CA ALA A 316 12.40 11.93 4.34
C ALA A 316 11.38 11.76 3.20
N VAL A 317 11.86 11.83 1.96
CA VAL A 317 11.08 11.56 0.75
C VAL A 317 11.77 10.47 -0.06
N VAL A 318 11.03 9.48 -0.53
CA VAL A 318 11.51 8.43 -1.43
C VAL A 318 10.66 8.45 -2.69
N LEU A 319 11.30 8.73 -3.82
CA LEU A 319 10.65 8.82 -5.12
C LEU A 319 11.12 7.67 -6.01
N ILE A 320 10.23 6.73 -6.29
CA ILE A 320 10.52 5.54 -7.12
C ILE A 320 9.99 5.77 -8.53
N ALA A 321 10.88 5.72 -9.52
CA ALA A 321 10.63 6.05 -10.93
C ALA A 321 9.88 7.38 -11.12
N PRO A 322 10.37 8.51 -10.55
CA PRO A 322 9.70 9.79 -10.66
C PRO A 322 9.80 10.40 -12.06
N PHE A 323 8.88 11.31 -12.36
CA PHE A 323 8.89 12.07 -13.60
C PHE A 323 8.86 13.57 -13.36
N THR A 324 9.39 14.33 -14.32
CA THR A 324 9.48 15.81 -14.25
C THR A 324 8.16 16.50 -14.57
N SER A 325 7.36 15.94 -15.49
CA SER A 325 5.95 16.23 -15.70
C SER A 325 5.31 15.24 -16.66
N PHE A 326 3.98 15.22 -16.78
CA PHE A 326 3.31 14.25 -17.65
C PHE A 326 3.58 14.49 -19.14
N PHE A 327 3.51 15.75 -19.60
CA PHE A 327 3.82 16.09 -20.99
C PHE A 327 5.25 15.71 -21.38
N ARG A 328 6.21 15.86 -20.46
CA ARG A 328 7.61 15.50 -20.68
C ARG A 328 7.80 13.99 -20.87
N ILE A 329 7.00 13.15 -20.19
CA ILE A 329 6.93 11.71 -20.45
C ILE A 329 6.39 11.45 -21.86
N VAL A 330 5.24 12.04 -22.21
CA VAL A 330 4.58 11.82 -23.51
C VAL A 330 5.49 12.23 -24.68
N CYS A 331 6.21 13.34 -24.55
CA CYS A 331 7.16 13.81 -25.55
C CYS A 331 8.51 13.08 -25.53
N ARG A 332 8.76 12.21 -24.54
CA ARG A 332 10.08 11.59 -24.27
C ARG A 332 11.21 12.62 -24.23
N ARG A 333 10.94 13.79 -23.64
CA ARG A 333 11.88 14.89 -23.52
C ARG A 333 11.79 15.46 -22.10
N PRO A 334 12.60 14.96 -21.16
CA PRO A 334 12.49 15.27 -19.73
C PRO A 334 12.80 16.74 -19.41
N SER A 335 13.50 17.46 -20.29
CA SER A 335 13.89 18.87 -20.12
C SER A 335 13.12 19.87 -21.00
N ILE A 336 12.17 19.43 -21.84
CA ILE A 336 11.44 20.38 -22.71
C ILE A 336 10.61 21.35 -21.85
N ILE A 337 10.50 22.60 -22.31
CA ILE A 337 9.60 23.59 -21.71
C ILE A 337 8.17 23.04 -21.78
N ARG A 338 7.49 22.93 -20.64
CA ARG A 338 6.13 22.41 -20.62
C ARG A 338 5.12 23.48 -21.08
N PRO A 339 4.03 23.08 -21.74
CA PRO A 339 2.90 23.97 -21.97
C PRO A 339 2.14 24.28 -20.67
N TRP A 340 1.37 25.37 -20.66
CA TRP A 340 0.62 25.82 -19.49
C TRP A 340 -0.44 24.82 -19.00
N PHE A 341 -0.93 23.93 -19.87
CA PHE A 341 -1.93 22.90 -19.59
C PHE A 341 -1.35 21.53 -19.18
N ASP A 342 -0.02 21.44 -19.05
CA ASP A 342 0.64 20.22 -18.57
C ASP A 342 0.23 19.89 -17.12
N MET A 343 0.30 18.60 -16.78
CA MET A 343 -0.09 18.06 -15.49
C MET A 343 1.14 17.63 -14.70
N PHE A 344 1.06 17.79 -13.37
CA PHE A 344 2.06 17.31 -12.42
C PHE A 344 3.46 17.91 -12.66
N PRO A 345 3.66 19.22 -12.50
CA PRO A 345 4.94 19.89 -12.76
C PRO A 345 5.98 19.62 -11.66
N SER A 346 6.35 18.35 -11.47
CA SER A 346 7.24 17.90 -10.41
C SER A 346 8.61 18.56 -10.45
N LEU A 347 9.17 18.85 -11.64
CA LEU A 347 10.47 19.52 -11.75
C LEU A 347 10.43 20.94 -11.17
N GLU A 348 9.35 21.66 -11.43
CA GLU A 348 9.17 23.02 -10.91
C GLU A 348 8.94 22.97 -9.39
N LYS A 349 8.07 22.08 -8.91
CA LYS A 349 7.76 21.89 -7.48
C LYS A 349 8.93 21.37 -6.66
N SER A 350 9.76 20.51 -7.24
CA SER A 350 10.89 19.86 -6.55
C SER A 350 11.92 20.84 -5.99
N LYS A 351 12.02 22.04 -6.56
CA LYS A 351 12.90 23.11 -6.08
C LYS A 351 12.52 23.60 -4.66
N GLY A 352 11.26 23.41 -4.25
CA GLY A 352 10.78 23.73 -2.91
C GLY A 352 11.00 22.62 -1.88
N ILE A 353 11.49 21.45 -2.29
CA ILE A 353 11.68 20.32 -1.37
C ILE A 353 12.93 20.56 -0.52
N GLY A 354 12.73 20.83 0.77
CA GLY A 354 13.80 20.97 1.76
C GLY A 354 14.08 19.69 2.58
N SER A 355 13.44 18.58 2.23
CA SER A 355 13.52 17.31 2.96
C SER A 355 14.59 16.39 2.36
N PRO A 356 15.31 15.58 3.17
CA PRO A 356 16.21 14.56 2.65
C PRO A 356 15.46 13.65 1.68
N THR A 357 15.99 13.50 0.46
CA THR A 357 15.29 12.80 -0.62
C THR A 357 16.15 11.70 -1.24
N LEU A 358 15.57 10.53 -1.45
CA LEU A 358 16.14 9.45 -2.25
C LEU A 358 15.30 9.29 -3.53
N ILE A 359 15.96 9.30 -4.68
CA ILE A 359 15.38 8.92 -5.95
C ILE A 359 15.90 7.53 -6.34
N CYS A 360 15.00 6.60 -6.61
CA CYS A 360 15.33 5.29 -7.16
C CYS A 360 14.78 5.20 -8.59
N HIS A 361 15.62 4.85 -9.58
CA HIS A 361 15.21 4.75 -10.98
C HIS A 361 15.87 3.57 -11.70
N GLY A 362 15.15 2.93 -12.62
CA GLY A 362 15.71 1.88 -13.47
C GLY A 362 16.26 2.46 -14.77
N GLU A 363 17.48 2.08 -15.18
CA GLU A 363 18.05 2.57 -16.45
C GLU A 363 17.34 1.99 -17.68
N LYS A 364 16.67 0.84 -17.52
CA LYS A 364 15.81 0.23 -18.56
C LYS A 364 14.34 0.64 -18.43
N ASP A 365 14.07 1.77 -17.77
CA ASP A 365 12.75 2.36 -17.72
C ASP A 365 12.39 3.06 -19.04
N TYR A 366 11.74 2.33 -19.94
CA TYR A 366 11.28 2.86 -21.22
C TYR A 366 9.93 3.59 -21.16
N ILE A 367 9.28 3.66 -19.98
CA ILE A 367 8.02 4.37 -19.77
C ILE A 367 8.33 5.78 -19.26
N VAL A 368 9.12 5.88 -18.20
CA VAL A 368 9.62 7.11 -17.60
C VAL A 368 11.14 7.01 -17.58
N GLY A 369 11.81 7.56 -18.59
CA GLY A 369 13.28 7.51 -18.67
C GLY A 369 13.97 7.98 -17.39
N HIS A 370 15.07 7.34 -17.01
CA HIS A 370 15.82 7.67 -15.79
C HIS A 370 16.36 9.11 -15.79
N GLU A 371 16.46 9.74 -16.96
CA GLU A 371 16.82 11.15 -17.12
C GLU A 371 15.85 12.08 -16.38
N HIS A 372 14.59 11.68 -16.18
CA HIS A 372 13.66 12.41 -15.33
C HIS A 372 14.11 12.44 -13.86
N GLY A 373 14.56 11.29 -13.33
CA GLY A 373 15.10 11.19 -11.98
C GLY A 373 16.39 11.99 -11.81
N VAL A 374 17.26 11.98 -12.82
CA VAL A 374 18.50 12.79 -12.84
C VAL A 374 18.19 14.28 -12.73
N LEU A 375 17.26 14.80 -13.55
CA LEU A 375 16.89 16.22 -13.49
C LEU A 375 16.27 16.63 -12.14
N LEU A 376 15.49 15.74 -11.51
CA LEU A 376 14.92 15.98 -10.19
C LEU A 376 15.99 15.96 -9.09
N LYS A 377 16.97 15.07 -9.18
CA LYS A 377 18.11 15.06 -8.25
C LYS A 377 18.91 16.36 -8.32
N ASP A 378 18.99 16.99 -9.49
CA ASP A 378 19.71 18.26 -9.64
C ASP A 378 18.92 19.49 -9.12
N THR A 379 17.60 19.38 -8.94
CA THR A 379 16.77 20.47 -8.38
C THR A 379 16.52 20.36 -6.88
N ILE A 380 16.64 19.17 -6.29
CA ILE A 380 16.43 18.94 -4.86
C ILE A 380 17.77 19.04 -4.11
N PRO A 381 17.96 19.98 -3.16
CA PRO A 381 19.26 20.26 -2.55
C PRO A 381 19.91 19.08 -1.81
N ASP A 382 19.12 18.29 -1.08
CA ASP A 382 19.57 17.16 -0.27
C ASP A 382 19.01 15.86 -0.87
N CYS A 383 19.52 15.50 -2.05
CA CYS A 383 19.02 14.39 -2.84
C CYS A 383 20.09 13.39 -3.26
N GLU A 384 19.84 12.12 -2.92
CA GLU A 384 20.59 10.96 -3.37
C GLU A 384 19.87 10.31 -4.56
N LEU A 385 20.62 9.84 -5.56
CA LEU A 385 20.10 9.10 -6.71
C LEU A 385 20.68 7.69 -6.73
N HIS A 386 19.81 6.70 -6.86
CA HIS A 386 20.16 5.30 -7.03
C HIS A 386 19.58 4.77 -8.34
N LEU A 387 20.47 4.42 -9.27
CA LEU A 387 20.11 3.89 -10.58
C LEU A 387 20.36 2.37 -10.61
N LEU A 388 19.33 1.61 -10.98
CA LEU A 388 19.42 0.16 -11.18
C LEU A 388 19.55 -0.13 -12.69
N GLN A 389 20.71 -0.63 -13.11
CA GLN A 389 21.03 -0.83 -14.53
C GLN A 389 20.08 -1.78 -15.26
N HIS A 390 19.53 -2.78 -14.57
CA HIS A 390 18.66 -3.80 -15.16
C HIS A 390 17.16 -3.52 -15.00
N ALA A 391 16.78 -2.63 -14.09
CA ALA A 391 15.39 -2.46 -13.72
C ALA A 391 14.58 -1.70 -14.79
N SER A 392 13.35 -2.16 -15.03
CA SER A 392 12.36 -1.47 -15.86
C SER A 392 11.36 -0.69 -15.00
N HIS A 393 10.47 0.12 -15.61
CA HIS A 393 9.44 0.87 -14.87
C HIS A 393 8.63 -0.01 -13.92
N GLN A 394 8.20 -1.17 -14.40
CA GLN A 394 7.36 -2.09 -13.65
C GLN A 394 8.19 -2.99 -12.74
N GLY A 395 9.41 -3.34 -13.17
CA GLY A 395 10.28 -4.24 -12.42
C GLY A 395 10.93 -3.61 -11.19
N ILE A 396 11.26 -2.32 -11.23
CA ILE A 396 12.02 -1.64 -10.17
C ILE A 396 11.39 -1.79 -8.79
N PHE A 397 10.06 -1.79 -8.71
CA PHE A 397 9.35 -1.92 -7.44
C PHE A 397 9.56 -3.28 -6.78
N CYS A 398 9.87 -4.32 -7.57
CA CYS A 398 10.12 -5.68 -7.09
C CYS A 398 11.61 -5.96 -6.86
N GLU A 399 12.49 -5.03 -7.18
CA GLU A 399 13.93 -5.21 -7.02
C GLU A 399 14.33 -5.10 -5.54
N ARG A 400 14.88 -6.19 -5.00
CA ARG A 400 15.35 -6.23 -3.61
C ARG A 400 16.43 -5.17 -3.33
N GLU A 401 17.34 -4.98 -4.28
CA GLU A 401 18.40 -3.97 -4.22
C GLU A 401 17.85 -2.55 -4.00
N MET A 402 16.72 -2.21 -4.66
CA MET A 402 16.08 -0.91 -4.48
C MET A 402 15.56 -0.73 -3.06
N TRP A 403 14.89 -1.76 -2.51
CA TRP A 403 14.38 -1.70 -1.13
C TRP A 403 15.48 -1.69 -0.08
N ASP A 404 16.55 -2.48 -0.25
CA ASP A 404 17.72 -2.44 0.65
C ASP A 404 18.34 -1.03 0.66
N ARG A 405 18.37 -0.34 -0.50
CA ARG A 405 18.82 1.05 -0.56
C ARG A 405 17.89 2.02 0.16
N VAL A 406 16.58 1.81 0.07
CA VAL A 406 15.56 2.60 0.81
C VAL A 406 15.71 2.40 2.32
N GLU A 407 15.86 1.15 2.77
CA GLU A 407 16.09 0.85 4.19
C GLU A 407 17.37 1.54 4.69
N ALA A 408 18.48 1.43 3.97
CA ALA A 408 19.73 2.08 4.33
C ALA A 408 19.63 3.62 4.39
N PHE A 409 18.89 4.22 3.45
CA PHE A 409 18.62 5.66 3.44
C PHE A 409 17.80 6.09 4.66
N LEU A 410 16.69 5.41 4.94
CA LEU A 410 15.83 5.75 6.08
C LEU A 410 16.53 5.45 7.42
N GLY A 411 17.34 4.38 7.47
CA GLY A 411 18.17 4.05 8.64
C GLY A 411 19.19 5.14 8.95
N SER A 412 19.86 5.69 7.93
CA SER A 412 20.88 6.73 8.12
C SER A 412 20.32 8.13 8.29
N ARG A 413 19.30 8.53 7.50
CA ARG A 413 18.76 9.91 7.49
C ARG A 413 17.68 10.14 8.54
N VAL A 414 16.87 9.13 8.85
CA VAL A 414 15.75 9.23 9.81
C VAL A 414 16.04 8.48 11.11
N GLY A 415 16.81 7.39 11.04
CA GLY A 415 17.08 6.53 12.19
C GLY A 415 15.90 5.63 12.55
N ILE A 416 15.16 5.11 11.58
CA ILE A 416 13.93 4.32 11.80
C ILE A 416 14.08 3.24 12.88
N THR A 417 15.18 2.48 12.89
CA THR A 417 15.46 1.47 13.93
C THR A 417 15.86 2.09 15.27
N ARG A 418 16.67 3.16 15.27
CA ARG A 418 17.07 3.88 16.49
C ARG A 418 15.86 4.51 17.19
N ASN A 419 14.94 5.07 16.42
CA ASN A 419 13.75 5.75 16.92
C ASN A 419 12.85 4.77 17.70
N TRP A 420 12.80 3.49 17.31
CA TRP A 420 12.11 2.46 18.10
C TRP A 420 12.75 2.25 19.47
N ILE A 421 14.08 2.21 19.55
CA ILE A 421 14.80 2.03 20.82
C ILE A 421 14.50 3.20 21.76
N GLU A 422 14.59 4.43 21.26
CA GLU A 422 14.31 5.65 22.03
C GLU A 422 12.84 5.72 22.47
N HIS A 423 11.93 5.36 21.57
CA HIS A 423 10.50 5.34 21.86
C HIS A 423 10.17 4.33 22.98
N LEU A 424 10.73 3.12 22.90
CA LEU A 424 10.55 2.08 23.93
C LEU A 424 11.14 2.50 25.28
N GLN A 425 12.31 3.16 25.29
CA GLN A 425 12.92 3.68 26.50
C GLN A 425 12.04 4.73 27.18
N SER A 426 11.49 5.69 26.41
CA SER A 426 10.61 6.73 26.94
C SER A 426 9.35 6.17 27.62
N GLU A 427 8.75 5.13 27.03
CA GLU A 427 7.57 4.46 27.59
C GLU A 427 7.90 3.71 28.88
N THR A 428 9.06 3.04 28.94
CA THR A 428 9.47 2.35 30.17
C THR A 428 9.76 3.31 31.32
N SER A 429 10.37 4.48 31.05
CA SER A 429 10.64 5.48 32.09
C SER A 429 9.37 6.09 32.69
N ILE A 430 8.29 6.23 31.90
CA ILE A 430 7.00 6.74 32.40
C ILE A 430 6.35 5.73 33.36
N SER A 431 6.60 4.43 33.20
CA SER A 431 6.03 3.39 34.06
C SER A 431 6.71 3.24 35.43
N VAL A 432 7.90 3.81 35.62
CA VAL A 432 8.61 3.79 36.91
C VAL A 432 8.35 5.10 37.65
N VAL A 433 7.10 5.35 38.03
CA VAL A 433 6.81 6.33 39.09
C VAL A 433 7.10 5.62 40.41
N PRO A 434 8.04 6.11 41.24
CA PRO A 434 8.50 5.39 42.41
C PRO A 434 7.37 5.25 43.42
N ASP A 435 7.06 3.99 43.75
CA ASP A 435 6.25 3.64 44.91
C ASP A 435 6.72 4.45 46.11
N PHE A 436 5.74 5.10 46.74
CA PHE A 436 5.88 5.87 47.96
C PHE A 436 6.84 5.17 48.92
N CYS A 437 8.05 5.72 49.06
CA CYS A 437 9.00 5.34 50.08
C CYS A 437 8.42 5.81 51.43
N SER A 438 7.56 5.00 52.03
CA SER A 438 7.22 5.09 53.44
C SER A 438 7.15 3.68 54.01
N SER A 439 7.85 3.49 55.13
CA SER A 439 8.05 2.24 55.86
C SER A 439 9.07 1.27 55.27
N SER A 440 10.33 1.60 55.52
CA SER A 440 11.42 0.66 55.73
C SER A 440 11.01 -0.48 56.67
N GLN A 441 10.65 -1.63 56.11
CA GLN A 441 10.85 -2.93 56.75
C GLN A 441 11.79 -3.74 55.87
N VAL A 442 13.08 -3.61 56.15
CA VAL A 442 14.12 -4.48 55.61
C VAL A 442 13.87 -5.87 56.18
N ILE A 443 13.17 -6.71 55.42
CA ILE A 443 13.02 -8.13 55.73
C ILE A 443 14.38 -8.79 55.46
N SER A 444 15.17 -8.94 56.51
CA SER A 444 16.38 -9.74 56.49
C SER A 444 16.01 -11.20 56.26
N MET A 445 16.31 -11.71 55.07
CA MET A 445 16.11 -13.12 54.70
C MET A 445 16.97 -14.00 55.61
N SER A 446 16.37 -14.98 56.30
CA SER A 446 17.10 -15.83 57.23
C SER A 446 18.09 -16.73 56.48
N ARG A 447 19.24 -17.02 57.11
CA ARG A 447 20.29 -17.88 56.55
C ARG A 447 19.76 -19.23 56.03
N GLU A 448 18.75 -19.80 56.69
CA GLU A 448 18.11 -21.05 56.28
C GLU A 448 17.47 -20.96 54.89
N THR A 449 16.83 -19.83 54.54
CA THR A 449 16.20 -19.67 53.22
C THR A 449 17.24 -19.56 52.11
N ALA A 450 18.38 -18.91 52.38
CA ALA A 450 19.49 -18.78 51.45
C ALA A 450 20.19 -20.13 51.21
N GLU A 451 20.35 -20.94 52.26
CA GLU A 451 20.91 -22.29 52.13
C GLU A 451 19.98 -23.23 51.36
N HIS A 452 18.66 -23.14 51.58
CA HIS A 452 17.68 -23.93 50.84
C HIS A 452 17.72 -23.62 49.32
N PHE A 453 17.85 -22.34 48.95
CA PHE A 453 18.00 -21.96 47.53
C PHE A 453 19.30 -22.50 46.92
N ARG A 454 20.42 -22.40 47.64
CA ARG A 454 21.73 -22.91 47.18
C ARG A 454 21.76 -24.44 47.05
N ALA A 455 21.02 -25.16 47.88
CA ALA A 455 20.87 -26.61 47.73
C ALA A 455 20.12 -26.94 46.44
N LYS A 456 19.01 -26.24 46.18
CA LYS A 456 18.16 -26.46 45.00
C LYS A 456 18.87 -26.12 43.68
N THR A 457 19.79 -25.16 43.69
CA THR A 457 20.58 -24.82 42.50
C THR A 457 21.62 -25.89 42.19
N ARG A 458 22.25 -26.48 43.21
CA ARG A 458 23.22 -27.58 43.04
C ARG A 458 22.58 -28.85 42.49
N ASP A 459 21.36 -29.20 42.94
CA ASP A 459 20.63 -30.35 42.40
C ASP A 459 20.31 -30.20 40.90
N LEU A 460 20.00 -28.98 40.45
CA LEU A 460 19.72 -28.69 39.04
C LEU A 460 21.00 -28.78 38.18
N GLU A 461 22.13 -28.29 38.68
CA GLU A 461 23.42 -28.41 37.98
C GLU A 461 23.88 -29.87 37.87
N GLN A 462 23.65 -30.69 38.90
CA GLN A 462 23.99 -32.12 38.86
C GLN A 462 23.08 -32.92 37.92
N GLN A 463 21.80 -32.54 37.79
CA GLN A 463 20.90 -33.14 36.79
C GLN A 463 21.30 -32.79 35.36
N GLN A 464 21.83 -31.58 35.11
CA GLN A 464 22.31 -31.22 33.78
C GLN A 464 23.62 -31.93 33.41
N SER A 465 24.51 -32.18 34.38
CA SER A 465 25.77 -32.89 34.11
C SER A 465 25.59 -34.37 33.76
N ASN A 466 24.50 -35.02 34.18
CA ASN A 466 24.24 -36.43 33.86
C ASN A 466 23.48 -36.65 32.54
N CYS A 467 23.12 -35.57 31.83
CA CYS A 467 22.49 -35.64 30.51
C CYS A 467 23.47 -35.36 29.34
N HIS A 468 24.76 -35.24 29.62
CA HIS A 468 25.84 -35.32 28.63
C HIS A 468 26.52 -36.68 28.71
#